data_AF-A0A368F945-F1
#
_entry.id   AF-A0A368F945-F1
#
_cell.length_a   1.000
_cell.length_b   1.000
_cell.length_c   1.000
_cell.angle_alpha   90.00
_cell.angle_beta   90.00
_cell.angle_gamma   90.00
#
_symmetry.space_group_name_H-M   'P 1'
#
loop_
_entity.id
_entity.type
_entity.pdbx_description
1 polymer ?
#
loop_
_entity_poly.entity_id
_entity_poly.type
_entity_poly.pdbx_seq_one_letter_code
_entity_poly.pdbx_strand_id
1 'polypeptide(L)'
;MARSAALCNPIMDHTNHVVLLCSSRILISSRREREVNASAPHAVWTTLNPPHEYIASNWPIRYAAVDQDSVKTLVVAGLRGLAHCTLPAGRWKIFGNESHEASLMVTGGVMVWRGTVGTACYDVDSSREQLRFYPLSKKLDNHYASFHDLECRVIMMSSRSDALVTFDIDGRIMMYHLWLKGDSGDDSHKVCVDRIAEIRVGDLVTHPACLVSIHLTQL
;
A
#
# COMPACT_ATOMS: atom_id res chain seq x y z
N MET A 1 -0.31 -9.57 -19.39
CA MET A 1 -0.42 -8.15 -19.80
C MET A 1 -0.39 -7.26 -18.56
N ALA A 2 0.15 -6.04 -18.66
CA ALA A 2 0.01 -5.05 -17.59
C ALA A 2 -1.48 -4.67 -17.45
N ARG A 3 -2.00 -4.63 -16.22
CA ARG A 3 -3.43 -4.37 -15.96
C ARG A 3 -3.70 -2.90 -15.61
N SER A 4 -2.72 -2.20 -15.04
CA SER A 4 -2.80 -0.78 -14.74
C SER A 4 -1.43 -0.12 -14.91
N ALA A 5 -1.42 1.11 -15.43
CA ALA A 5 -0.25 1.97 -15.51
C ALA A 5 -0.14 2.93 -14.30
N ALA A 6 -1.06 2.83 -13.34
CA ALA A 6 -1.09 3.65 -12.15
C ALA A 6 -1.37 2.79 -10.91
N LEU A 7 -0.61 3.06 -9.86
CA LEU A 7 -0.80 2.59 -8.50
C LEU A 7 -2.29 2.74 -8.13
N CYS A 8 -2.90 1.79 -7.43
CA CYS A 8 -4.19 2.02 -6.73
C CYS A 8 -4.05 3.00 -5.54
N ASN A 9 -2.99 3.81 -5.58
CA ASN A 9 -2.65 4.94 -4.72
C ASN A 9 -1.57 5.73 -5.48
N PRO A 10 -1.92 6.44 -6.58
CA PRO A 10 -0.96 7.24 -7.32
C PRO A 10 -0.62 8.46 -6.47
N ILE A 11 0.29 8.27 -5.51
CA ILE A 11 0.94 9.40 -4.86
C ILE A 11 1.75 10.08 -5.95
N MET A 12 1.21 11.17 -6.46
CA MET A 12 1.74 11.95 -7.58
C MET A 12 3.01 12.74 -7.23
N ASP A 13 3.65 12.48 -6.09
CA ASP A 13 4.72 13.33 -5.54
C ASP A 13 6.14 12.90 -5.94
N HIS A 14 6.34 11.71 -6.53
CA HIS A 14 7.68 11.21 -6.87
C HIS A 14 7.82 10.92 -8.37
N THR A 15 7.66 11.95 -9.19
CA THR A 15 7.58 11.89 -10.66
C THR A 15 8.94 11.75 -11.36
N ASN A 16 9.76 10.76 -10.96
CA ASN A 16 10.99 10.39 -11.69
C ASN A 16 10.96 8.98 -12.30
N HIS A 17 9.96 8.17 -11.97
CA HIS A 17 9.82 6.78 -12.45
C HIS A 17 8.38 6.49 -12.85
N VAL A 18 8.21 5.70 -13.91
CA VAL A 18 6.93 5.10 -14.30
C VAL A 18 6.84 3.71 -13.67
N VAL A 19 5.70 3.35 -13.08
CA VAL A 19 5.46 2.03 -12.48
C VAL A 19 4.28 1.36 -13.16
N LEU A 20 4.48 0.18 -13.74
CA LEU A 20 3.42 -0.62 -14.34
C LEU A 20 3.12 -1.85 -13.47
N LEU A 21 1.85 -2.04 -13.13
CA LEU A 21 1.38 -3.17 -12.35
C LEU A 21 0.83 -4.26 -13.27
N CYS A 22 1.45 -5.44 -13.23
CA CYS A 22 0.92 -6.65 -13.84
C CYS A 22 0.32 -7.56 -12.76
N SER A 23 -0.42 -8.58 -13.17
CA SER A 23 -1.04 -9.56 -12.25
C SER A 23 -0.04 -10.36 -11.41
N SER A 24 1.22 -10.47 -11.83
CA SER A 24 2.25 -11.28 -11.15
C SER A 24 3.63 -10.61 -11.08
N ARG A 25 3.77 -9.37 -11.57
CA ARG A 25 5.05 -8.66 -11.62
C ARG A 25 4.85 -7.15 -11.68
N ILE A 26 5.91 -6.40 -11.40
CA ILE A 26 5.93 -4.94 -11.38
C ILE A 26 7.07 -4.49 -12.30
N LEU A 27 6.82 -3.48 -13.12
CA LEU A 27 7.82 -2.86 -13.98
C LEU A 27 8.08 -1.45 -13.50
N ILE A 28 9.34 -1.09 -13.28
CA ILE A 28 9.75 0.27 -12.88
C ILE A 28 10.68 0.82 -13.94
N SER A 29 10.40 2.01 -14.47
CA SER A 29 11.26 2.64 -15.46
C SER A 29 12.57 3.12 -14.84
N SER A 30 13.62 3.23 -15.65
CA SER A 30 14.84 3.97 -15.28
C SER A 30 14.53 5.45 -14.99
N ARG A 31 15.42 6.12 -14.25
CA ARG A 31 15.30 7.58 -13.99
C ARG A 31 15.40 8.33 -15.31
N ARG A 32 14.53 9.33 -15.47
CA ARG A 32 14.36 10.15 -16.68
C ARG A 32 15.61 10.86 -17.21
N GLU A 33 16.70 10.92 -16.44
CA GLU A 33 17.93 11.64 -16.82
C GLU A 33 18.78 10.94 -17.89
N ARG A 34 18.54 9.66 -18.21
CA ARG A 34 19.42 8.91 -19.15
C ARG A 34 18.89 8.69 -20.57
N GLU A 35 17.61 8.90 -20.87
CA GLU A 35 17.07 8.52 -22.19
C GLU A 35 16.06 9.54 -22.70
N VAL A 36 16.53 10.49 -23.51
CA VAL A 36 15.68 11.45 -24.26
C VAL A 36 14.89 10.72 -25.37
N ASN A 37 15.37 9.56 -25.84
CA ASN A 37 14.69 8.67 -26.79
C ASN A 37 15.05 7.21 -26.50
N ALA A 38 14.19 6.48 -25.78
CA ALA A 38 14.36 5.05 -25.59
C ALA A 38 13.68 4.27 -26.73
N SER A 39 14.46 3.72 -27.66
CA SER A 39 13.95 2.94 -28.80
C SER A 39 13.70 1.45 -28.45
N ALA A 40 14.12 1.01 -27.26
CA ALA A 40 14.05 -0.38 -26.82
C ALA A 40 13.35 -0.52 -25.45
N PRO A 41 12.09 -0.98 -25.40
CA PRO A 41 11.32 -1.10 -24.15
C PRO A 41 12.06 -1.88 -23.06
N HIS A 42 12.76 -2.96 -23.41
CA HIS A 42 13.47 -3.82 -22.45
C HIS A 42 14.69 -3.15 -21.78
N ALA A 43 15.24 -2.08 -22.36
CA ALA A 43 16.34 -1.33 -21.75
C ALA A 43 15.88 -0.35 -20.66
N VAL A 44 14.59 0.01 -20.69
CA VAL A 44 14.01 1.04 -19.81
C VAL A 44 13.44 0.44 -18.52
N TRP A 45 12.97 -0.81 -18.56
CA TRP A 45 12.18 -1.41 -17.48
C TRP A 45 12.97 -2.39 -16.61
N THR A 46 13.07 -2.08 -15.32
CA THR A 46 13.44 -3.07 -14.29
C THR A 46 12.21 -3.89 -13.94
N THR A 47 12.30 -5.22 -14.13
CA THR A 47 11.23 -6.15 -13.75
C THR A 47 11.46 -6.68 -12.35
N LEU A 48 10.46 -6.51 -11.49
CA LEU A 48 10.43 -7.03 -10.13
C LEU A 48 9.36 -8.12 -10.03
N ASN A 49 9.79 -9.32 -9.64
CA ASN A 49 8.90 -10.46 -9.46
C ASN A 49 8.80 -10.77 -7.96
N PRO A 50 7.60 -10.67 -7.35
CA PRO A 50 7.40 -11.17 -5.99
C PRO A 50 7.71 -12.68 -5.90
N PRO A 51 8.02 -13.20 -4.71
CA PRO A 51 8.28 -14.62 -4.51
C PRO A 51 7.15 -15.49 -5.04
N HIS A 52 7.50 -16.64 -5.64
CA HIS A 52 6.52 -17.56 -6.21
C HIS A 52 5.52 -18.06 -5.16
N GLU A 53 6.00 -18.31 -3.94
CA GLU A 53 5.18 -18.69 -2.77
C GLU A 53 4.05 -17.69 -2.53
N TYR A 54 4.37 -16.40 -2.52
CA TYR A 54 3.38 -15.33 -2.34
C TYR A 54 2.38 -15.28 -3.50
N ILE A 55 2.87 -15.38 -4.75
CA ILE A 55 1.99 -15.33 -5.94
C ILE A 55 1.06 -16.53 -6.00
N ALA A 56 1.50 -17.72 -5.60
CA ALA A 56 0.68 -18.93 -5.63
C ALA A 56 -0.62 -18.77 -4.82
N SER A 57 -0.55 -18.10 -3.66
CA SER A 57 -1.69 -17.89 -2.76
C SER A 57 -2.42 -16.58 -2.99
N ASN A 58 -1.73 -15.53 -3.47
CA ASN A 58 -2.25 -14.16 -3.46
C ASN A 58 -2.42 -13.55 -4.86
N TRP A 59 -2.32 -14.33 -5.93
CA TRP A 59 -2.63 -13.84 -7.27
C TRP A 59 -4.11 -13.41 -7.39
N PRO A 60 -4.44 -12.35 -8.17
CA PRO A 60 -3.52 -11.42 -8.83
C PRO A 60 -3.03 -10.33 -7.87
N ILE A 61 -1.89 -9.72 -8.19
CA ILE A 61 -1.48 -8.47 -7.54
C ILE A 61 -2.52 -7.40 -7.88
N ARG A 62 -3.07 -6.76 -6.83
CA ARG A 62 -4.13 -5.75 -6.91
C ARG A 62 -3.65 -4.35 -6.50
N TYR A 63 -2.70 -4.29 -5.57
CA TYR A 63 -2.20 -3.03 -5.03
C TYR A 63 -0.68 -3.03 -5.03
N ALA A 64 -0.10 -1.85 -5.20
CA ALA A 64 1.32 -1.59 -5.02
C ALA A 64 1.52 -0.16 -4.54
N ALA A 65 2.55 0.06 -3.73
CA ALA A 65 2.99 1.38 -3.30
C ALA A 65 4.50 1.42 -3.15
N VAL A 66 5.08 2.60 -3.34
CA VAL A 66 6.52 2.83 -3.21
C VAL A 66 6.74 3.87 -2.11
N ASP A 67 7.85 3.72 -1.39
CA ASP A 67 8.30 4.68 -0.39
C ASP A 67 8.40 6.10 -0.97
N GLN A 68 7.69 7.04 -0.31
CA GLN A 68 7.59 8.42 -0.72
C GLN A 68 8.96 9.11 -0.63
N ASP A 69 9.65 8.97 0.50
CA ASP A 69 10.81 9.82 0.77
C ASP A 69 12.07 9.37 0.02
N SER A 70 12.23 8.06 -0.23
CA SER A 70 13.53 7.53 -0.65
C SER A 70 13.51 6.47 -1.76
N VAL A 71 12.34 6.07 -2.27
CA VAL A 71 12.18 5.01 -3.29
C VAL A 71 12.98 3.74 -2.93
N LYS A 72 13.14 3.45 -1.62
CA LYS A 72 13.90 2.29 -1.14
C LYS A 72 13.07 1.03 -1.00
N THR A 73 11.76 1.17 -0.92
CA THR A 73 10.86 0.05 -0.64
C THR A 73 9.66 0.09 -1.58
N LEU A 74 9.38 -1.05 -2.19
CA LEU A 74 8.14 -1.33 -2.90
C LEU A 74 7.31 -2.30 -2.05
N VAL A 75 6.05 -2.03 -1.81
CA VAL A 75 5.08 -3.00 -1.28
C VAL A 75 4.11 -3.40 -2.38
N VAL A 76 3.70 -4.65 -2.35
CA VAL A 76 2.63 -5.20 -3.19
C VAL A 76 1.65 -6.00 -2.34
N ALA A 77 0.39 -5.99 -2.76
CA ALA A 77 -0.64 -6.82 -2.16
C ALA A 77 -1.56 -7.42 -3.23
N GLY A 78 -1.91 -8.67 -3.00
CA GLY A 78 -2.80 -9.47 -3.81
C GLY A 78 -4.18 -9.61 -3.20
N LEU A 79 -4.72 -10.84 -3.18
CA LEU A 79 -5.96 -11.13 -2.46
C LEU A 79 -5.77 -11.01 -0.94
N ARG A 80 -4.75 -11.70 -0.42
CA ARG A 80 -4.40 -11.74 0.99
C ARG A 80 -2.93 -11.39 1.19
N GLY A 81 -2.56 -11.17 2.44
CA GLY A 81 -1.20 -10.81 2.80
C GLY A 81 -0.66 -9.58 2.07
N LEU A 82 0.63 -9.38 2.21
CA LEU A 82 1.40 -8.40 1.45
C LEU A 82 2.85 -8.88 1.35
N ALA A 83 3.56 -8.36 0.38
CA ALA A 83 4.99 -8.59 0.20
C ALA A 83 5.69 -7.25 -0.01
N HIS A 84 6.90 -7.10 0.50
CA HIS A 84 7.67 -5.88 0.25
C HIS A 84 9.09 -6.19 -0.22
N CYS A 85 9.60 -5.34 -1.10
CA CYS A 85 10.88 -5.46 -1.78
C CYS A 85 11.77 -4.27 -1.41
N THR A 86 12.99 -4.54 -0.95
CA THR A 86 14.02 -3.50 -0.79
C THR A 86 14.72 -3.27 -2.13
N LEU A 87 14.64 -2.04 -2.62
CA LEU A 87 15.28 -1.55 -3.84
C LEU A 87 16.65 -0.91 -3.53
N PRO A 88 17.60 -0.93 -4.48
CA PRO A 88 17.54 -1.63 -5.77
C PRO A 88 17.87 -3.13 -5.68
N ALA A 89 18.19 -3.63 -4.48
CA ALA A 89 18.68 -4.99 -4.27
C ALA A 89 17.68 -6.11 -4.67
N GLY A 90 16.39 -5.78 -4.85
CA GLY A 90 15.38 -6.76 -5.25
C GLY A 90 15.05 -7.77 -4.16
N ARG A 91 15.39 -7.49 -2.89
CA ARG A 91 15.20 -8.43 -1.78
C ARG A 91 13.78 -8.37 -1.26
N TRP A 92 13.06 -9.49 -1.41
CA TRP A 92 11.68 -9.61 -0.96
C TRP A 92 11.57 -10.14 0.46
N LYS A 93 10.56 -9.66 1.17
CA LYS A 93 10.04 -10.23 2.41
C LYS A 93 8.54 -10.48 2.26
N ILE A 94 8.10 -11.62 2.77
CA ILE A 94 6.71 -12.08 2.85
C ILE A 94 6.42 -12.51 4.29
N PHE A 95 5.17 -12.90 4.59
CA PHE A 95 4.84 -13.37 5.93
C PHE A 95 5.56 -14.68 6.22
N GLY A 96 6.17 -14.78 7.40
CA GLY A 96 6.75 -16.04 7.86
C GLY A 96 5.70 -17.02 8.41
N ASN A 97 4.53 -16.51 8.77
CA ASN A 97 3.40 -17.27 9.28
C ASN A 97 2.27 -17.25 8.25
N GLU A 98 2.02 -18.39 7.61
CA GLU A 98 1.00 -18.54 6.57
C GLU A 98 -0.41 -18.23 7.08
N SER A 99 -0.73 -18.53 8.35
CA SER A 99 -2.03 -18.23 8.94
C SER A 99 -2.25 -16.73 9.06
N HIS A 100 -1.22 -15.97 9.46
CA HIS A 100 -1.28 -14.50 9.51
C HIS A 100 -1.45 -13.89 8.10
N GLU A 101 -0.80 -14.49 7.10
CA GLU A 101 -0.99 -14.09 5.71
C GLU A 101 -2.41 -14.35 5.22
N ALA A 102 -2.90 -15.57 5.49
CA ALA A 102 -4.21 -16.03 5.05
C ALA A 102 -5.37 -15.26 5.68
N SER A 103 -5.24 -14.82 6.94
CA SER A 103 -6.31 -14.07 7.61
C SER A 103 -6.40 -12.60 7.17
N LEU A 104 -5.32 -12.02 6.65
CA LEU A 104 -5.27 -10.63 6.18
C LEU A 104 -5.82 -10.49 4.75
N MET A 105 -7.08 -10.11 4.57
CA MET A 105 -7.63 -9.78 3.24
C MET A 105 -7.47 -8.29 2.93
N VAL A 106 -6.70 -7.93 1.89
CA VAL A 106 -6.48 -6.52 1.53
C VAL A 106 -7.68 -5.95 0.78
N THR A 107 -8.17 -4.76 1.17
CA THR A 107 -9.41 -4.18 0.65
C THR A 107 -9.21 -2.77 0.06
N GLY A 108 -8.56 -1.89 0.81
CA GLY A 108 -8.46 -0.47 0.45
C GLY A 108 -7.18 -0.07 -0.27
N GLY A 109 -6.12 -0.87 -0.14
CA GLY A 109 -4.82 -0.58 -0.71
C GLY A 109 -3.67 -0.75 0.27
N VAL A 110 -2.48 -0.35 -0.18
CA VAL A 110 -1.24 -0.40 0.58
C VAL A 110 -0.49 0.93 0.48
N MET A 111 0.37 1.19 1.45
CA MET A 111 1.24 2.37 1.50
C MET A 111 2.54 2.05 2.22
N VAL A 112 3.55 2.88 2.00
CA VAL A 112 4.78 2.91 2.80
C VAL A 112 4.84 4.25 3.49
N TRP A 113 5.07 4.25 4.80
CA TRP A 113 5.12 5.45 5.63
C TRP A 113 6.12 5.28 6.78
N ARG A 114 7.10 6.18 6.87
CA ARG A 114 8.11 6.25 7.96
C ARG A 114 8.70 4.90 8.40
N GLY A 115 9.11 4.08 7.44
CA GLY A 115 9.72 2.77 7.74
C GLY A 115 8.71 1.65 8.03
N THR A 116 7.44 1.87 7.71
CA THR A 116 6.33 0.94 7.99
C THR A 116 5.49 0.73 6.73
N VAL A 117 4.93 -0.46 6.58
CA VAL A 117 3.97 -0.80 5.53
C VAL A 117 2.57 -0.73 6.10
N GLY A 118 1.74 0.16 5.57
CA GLY A 118 0.33 0.30 5.92
C GLY A 118 -0.59 -0.41 4.93
N THR A 119 -1.69 -0.98 5.40
CA THR A 119 -2.75 -1.54 4.56
C THR A 119 -4.11 -1.37 5.21
N ALA A 120 -5.13 -1.11 4.39
CA ALA A 120 -6.51 -1.31 4.79
C ALA A 120 -6.93 -2.75 4.45
N CYS A 121 -7.49 -3.46 5.42
CA CYS A 121 -7.75 -4.89 5.31
C CYS A 121 -8.96 -5.33 6.14
N TYR A 122 -9.53 -6.46 5.75
CA TYR A 122 -10.45 -7.25 6.56
C TYR A 122 -9.69 -8.42 7.18
N ASP A 123 -9.76 -8.55 8.51
CA ASP A 123 -9.25 -9.70 9.23
C ASP A 123 -10.30 -10.80 9.26
N VAL A 124 -10.00 -11.93 8.62
CA VAL A 124 -10.95 -13.05 8.56
C VAL A 124 -11.17 -13.68 9.93
N ASP A 125 -10.11 -13.77 10.74
CA ASP A 125 -10.18 -14.47 12.02
C ASP A 125 -11.02 -13.71 13.05
N SER A 126 -10.80 -12.39 13.19
CA SER A 126 -11.60 -11.55 14.09
C SER A 126 -12.88 -11.00 13.46
N SER A 127 -13.06 -11.14 12.14
CA SER A 127 -14.16 -10.56 11.38
C SER A 127 -14.29 -9.04 11.54
N ARG A 128 -13.16 -8.33 11.47
CA ARG A 128 -13.07 -6.87 11.63
C ARG A 128 -12.41 -6.20 10.44
N GLU A 129 -12.89 -5.02 10.08
CA GLU A 129 -12.20 -4.11 9.16
C GLU A 129 -11.13 -3.34 9.95
N GLN A 130 -9.93 -3.22 9.42
CA GLN A 130 -8.76 -2.68 10.13
C GLN A 130 -7.82 -1.92 9.20
N LEU A 131 -7.12 -0.94 9.76
CA LEU A 131 -5.81 -0.52 9.27
C LEU A 131 -4.75 -1.33 10.01
N ARG A 132 -3.80 -1.87 9.26
CA ARG A 132 -2.63 -2.55 9.82
C ARG A 132 -1.34 -1.92 9.34
N PHE A 133 -0.37 -1.86 10.24
CA PHE A 133 0.94 -1.28 9.99
C PHE A 133 2.05 -2.23 10.43
N TYR A 134 2.92 -2.62 9.50
CA TYR A 134 4.00 -3.58 9.72
C TYR A 134 5.38 -2.91 9.58
N PRO A 135 6.24 -2.92 10.60
CA PRO A 135 7.54 -2.26 10.54
C PRO A 135 8.50 -3.00 9.61
N LEU A 136 9.14 -2.27 8.68
CA LEU A 136 10.08 -2.83 7.69
C LEU A 136 11.34 -3.41 8.32
N SER A 137 11.69 -2.94 9.52
CA SER A 137 12.84 -3.39 10.32
C SER A 137 12.65 -4.78 10.92
N LYS A 138 11.42 -5.27 11.04
CA LYS A 138 11.09 -6.56 11.66
C LYS A 138 10.70 -7.61 10.61
N LYS A 139 10.27 -8.77 11.09
CA LYS A 139 9.64 -9.80 10.26
C LYS A 139 8.21 -9.36 9.96
N LEU A 140 7.71 -9.77 8.79
CA LEU A 140 6.32 -9.53 8.44
C LEU A 140 5.46 -10.55 9.20
N ASP A 141 4.94 -10.10 10.34
CA ASP A 141 4.17 -10.91 11.28
C ASP A 141 3.24 -10.02 12.12
N ASN A 142 2.08 -10.54 12.50
CA ASN A 142 1.10 -9.83 13.32
C ASN A 142 1.63 -9.45 14.71
N HIS A 143 2.62 -10.15 15.23
CA HIS A 143 3.26 -9.82 16.51
C HIS A 143 3.87 -8.41 16.52
N TYR A 144 4.38 -7.93 15.39
CA TYR A 144 5.00 -6.62 15.26
C TYR A 144 4.05 -5.55 14.71
N ALA A 145 2.83 -5.93 14.37
CA ALA A 145 1.90 -5.05 13.69
C ALA A 145 1.19 -4.10 14.67
N SER A 146 0.87 -2.90 14.18
CA SER A 146 -0.10 -2.01 14.82
C SER A 146 -1.46 -2.21 14.16
N PHE A 147 -2.52 -2.30 14.97
CA PHE A 147 -3.88 -2.54 14.52
C PHE A 147 -4.75 -1.36 14.90
N HIS A 148 -5.61 -0.92 13.98
CA HIS A 148 -6.62 0.10 14.23
C HIS A 148 -7.93 -0.34 13.59
N ASP A 149 -8.94 -0.62 14.39
CA ASP A 149 -10.25 -1.06 13.91
C ASP A 149 -10.95 0.07 13.14
N LEU A 150 -11.61 -0.31 12.05
CA LEU A 150 -12.39 0.56 11.19
C LEU A 150 -13.88 0.22 11.33
N GLU A 151 -14.72 1.24 11.19
CA GLU A 151 -16.17 1.06 11.25
C GLU A 151 -16.71 0.33 10.00
N CYS A 152 -16.15 0.63 8.83
CA CYS A 152 -16.60 0.08 7.55
C CYS A 152 -15.43 -0.33 6.64
N ARG A 153 -15.75 -1.15 5.64
CA ARG A 153 -14.79 -1.62 4.65
C ARG A 153 -14.27 -0.48 3.79
N VAL A 154 -12.98 -0.24 3.85
CA VAL A 154 -12.29 0.71 2.97
C VAL A 154 -12.10 0.09 1.59
N ILE A 155 -12.45 0.85 0.55
CA ILE A 155 -12.29 0.51 -0.87
C ILE A 155 -11.04 1.17 -1.46
N MET A 156 -10.71 2.37 -1.00
CA MET A 156 -9.55 3.14 -1.47
C MET A 156 -8.85 3.86 -0.33
N MET A 157 -7.53 4.00 -0.43
CA MET A 157 -6.75 4.80 0.49
C MET A 157 -5.65 5.58 -0.23
N SER A 158 -5.29 6.74 0.30
CA SER A 158 -4.14 7.54 -0.14
C SER A 158 -3.46 8.19 1.05
N SER A 159 -2.14 8.35 1.00
CA SER A 159 -1.39 9.02 2.06
C SER A 159 -0.47 10.10 1.49
N ARG A 160 -0.23 11.14 2.27
CA ARG A 160 0.77 12.17 1.98
C ARG A 160 1.33 12.67 3.30
N SER A 161 2.66 12.64 3.44
CA SER A 161 3.32 13.01 4.69
C SER A 161 2.73 12.20 5.85
N ASP A 162 2.21 12.85 6.90
CA ASP A 162 1.59 12.18 8.06
C ASP A 162 0.07 12.08 7.96
N ALA A 163 -0.52 12.41 6.80
CA ALA A 163 -1.95 12.30 6.57
C ALA A 163 -2.30 11.04 5.77
N LEU A 164 -3.36 10.36 6.20
CA LEU A 164 -3.98 9.24 5.50
C LEU A 164 -5.44 9.59 5.22
N VAL A 165 -5.89 9.38 3.99
CA VAL A 165 -7.30 9.43 3.63
C VAL A 165 -7.77 8.05 3.20
N THR A 166 -8.97 7.67 3.62
CA THR A 166 -9.63 6.43 3.21
C THR A 166 -11.03 6.73 2.72
N PHE A 167 -11.56 5.84 1.88
CA PHE A 167 -12.94 5.88 1.42
C PHE A 167 -13.55 4.51 1.48
N ASP A 168 -14.74 4.44 2.07
CA ASP A 168 -15.41 3.20 2.42
C ASP A 168 -16.65 2.90 1.58
N ILE A 169 -17.22 1.72 1.82
CA ILE A 169 -18.45 1.22 1.16
C ILE A 169 -19.70 2.05 1.47
N ASP A 170 -19.67 2.94 2.47
CA ASP A 170 -20.78 3.81 2.84
C ASP A 170 -20.65 5.22 2.23
N GLY A 171 -19.64 5.45 1.40
CA GLY A 171 -19.41 6.74 0.77
C GLY A 171 -18.85 7.78 1.74
N ARG A 172 -18.12 7.36 2.78
CA ARG A 172 -17.46 8.25 3.73
C ARG A 172 -15.99 8.37 3.39
N ILE A 173 -15.51 9.61 3.32
CA ILE A 173 -14.09 9.96 3.26
C ILE A 173 -13.63 10.23 4.69
N MET A 174 -12.74 9.40 5.20
CA MET A 174 -12.14 9.57 6.54
C MET A 174 -10.71 10.09 6.38
N MET A 175 -10.37 11.13 7.14
CA MET A 175 -9.01 11.67 7.22
C MET A 175 -8.40 11.33 8.58
N TYR A 176 -7.17 10.85 8.55
CA TYR A 176 -6.41 10.43 9.72
C TYR A 176 -5.04 11.12 9.77
N HIS A 177 -4.59 11.39 10.98
CA HIS A 177 -3.22 11.76 11.29
C HIS A 177 -2.47 10.51 11.76
N LEU A 178 -1.32 10.24 11.16
CA LEU A 178 -0.45 9.14 11.50
C LEU A 178 0.73 9.66 12.32
N TRP A 179 1.05 8.98 13.41
CA TRP A 179 2.24 9.29 14.20
C TRP A 179 2.85 8.03 14.78
N LEU A 180 4.15 8.07 15.04
CA LEU A 180 4.88 6.96 15.66
C LEU A 180 4.82 7.13 17.17
N LYS A 181 4.48 6.06 17.88
CA LYS A 181 4.49 6.06 19.34
C LYS A 181 5.91 6.32 19.86
N GLY A 182 6.05 7.31 20.73
CA GLY A 182 7.34 7.75 21.28
C GLY A 182 8.10 6.66 22.05
N ASP A 183 9.42 6.77 22.02
CA ASP A 183 10.40 5.74 22.37
C ASP A 183 10.26 5.22 23.81
N SER A 184 9.74 4.01 23.94
CA SER A 184 9.73 3.24 25.19
C SER A 184 9.70 1.74 24.86
N GLY A 185 10.83 1.22 24.36
CA GLY A 185 11.05 -0.22 24.11
C GLY A 185 10.69 -0.70 22.69
N ASP A 186 10.35 -1.99 22.55
CA ASP A 186 10.03 -2.65 21.26
C ASP A 186 8.83 -2.02 20.50
N ASP A 187 8.12 -1.10 21.16
CA ASP A 187 6.98 -0.33 20.65
C ASP A 187 7.36 0.91 19.81
N SER A 188 8.66 1.23 19.64
CA SER A 188 9.12 2.46 18.97
C SER A 188 8.72 2.58 17.48
N HIS A 189 8.22 1.50 16.89
CA HIS A 189 7.71 1.47 15.52
C HIS A 189 6.20 1.28 15.43
N LYS A 190 5.47 1.36 16.56
CA LYS A 190 4.01 1.29 16.52
C LYS A 190 3.42 2.56 15.94
N VAL A 191 2.55 2.37 14.96
CA VAL A 191 1.82 3.45 14.30
C VAL A 191 0.52 3.69 15.05
N CYS A 192 0.33 4.93 15.46
CA CYS A 192 -0.91 5.44 16.02
C CYS A 192 -1.67 6.23 14.94
N VAL A 193 -2.99 6.20 15.03
CA VAL A 193 -3.90 6.76 14.03
C VAL A 193 -4.97 7.58 14.76
N ASP A 194 -5.00 8.89 14.50
CA ASP A 194 -6.02 9.78 15.04
C ASP A 194 -6.97 10.22 13.93
N ARG A 195 -8.28 10.04 14.12
CA ARG A 195 -9.29 10.54 13.17
C ARG A 195 -9.38 12.06 13.25
N ILE A 196 -9.07 12.75 12.15
CA ILE A 196 -9.16 14.21 12.04
C ILE A 196 -10.53 14.65 11.54
N ALA A 197 -11.06 13.98 10.50
CA ALA A 197 -12.30 14.40 9.85
C ALA A 197 -13.05 13.23 9.21
N GLU A 198 -14.35 13.41 9.06
CA GLU A 198 -15.26 12.56 8.29
C GLU A 198 -16.05 13.45 7.33
N ILE A 199 -16.05 13.10 6.04
CA ILE A 199 -16.82 13.79 5.01
C ILE A 199 -17.68 12.75 4.30
N ARG A 200 -19.00 12.96 4.27
CA ARG A 200 -19.92 12.09 3.54
C ARG A 200 -20.12 12.64 2.14
N VAL A 201 -19.91 11.81 1.13
CA VAL A 201 -20.01 12.21 -0.28
C VAL A 201 -21.12 11.48 -1.03
N GLY A 202 -22.12 10.95 -0.31
CA GLY A 202 -23.26 10.25 -0.91
C GLY A 202 -24.02 11.08 -1.95
N ASP A 203 -24.09 12.40 -1.78
CA ASP A 203 -24.74 13.30 -2.74
C ASP A 203 -23.85 13.64 -3.96
N LEU A 204 -22.54 13.42 -3.86
CA LEU A 204 -21.56 13.70 -4.91
C LEU A 204 -21.19 12.44 -5.71
N VAL A 205 -21.30 11.26 -5.09
CA VAL A 205 -20.92 9.97 -5.64
C VAL A 205 -22.14 9.06 -5.66
N THR A 206 -22.67 8.79 -6.85
CA THR A 206 -23.90 7.98 -7.04
C THR A 206 -23.79 6.56 -6.47
N HIS A 207 -22.59 5.98 -6.51
CA HIS A 207 -22.28 4.70 -5.86
C HIS A 207 -20.79 4.67 -5.49
N PRO A 208 -20.40 4.22 -4.27
CA PRO A 208 -19.00 4.16 -3.86
C PRO A 208 -18.05 3.42 -4.83
N ALA A 209 -18.55 2.39 -5.52
CA ALA A 209 -17.78 1.65 -6.53
C ALA A 209 -17.43 2.47 -7.79
N CYS A 210 -18.09 3.62 -8.02
CA CYS A 210 -17.84 4.50 -9.16
C CYS A 210 -16.69 5.48 -8.91
N LEU A 211 -16.25 5.65 -7.66
CA LEU A 211 -15.11 6.50 -7.36
C LEU A 211 -13.82 5.83 -7.89
N VAL A 212 -13.01 6.58 -8.64
CA VAL A 212 -11.82 6.04 -9.33
C VAL A 212 -10.55 6.22 -8.51
N SER A 213 -10.43 7.37 -7.83
CA SER A 213 -9.24 7.72 -7.06
C SER A 213 -9.53 8.82 -6.03
N ILE A 214 -8.73 8.84 -4.97
CA ILE A 214 -8.70 9.93 -3.98
C ILE A 214 -7.26 10.32 -3.75
N HIS A 215 -7.01 11.63 -3.66
CA HIS A 215 -5.68 12.19 -3.47
C HIS A 215 -5.70 13.31 -2.45
N LEU A 216 -4.68 13.34 -1.59
CA LEU A 216 -4.38 14.48 -0.74
C LEU A 216 -3.46 15.43 -1.52
N THR A 217 -3.83 16.71 -1.60
CA THR A 217 -3.03 17.76 -2.26
C THR A 217 -2.88 18.99 -1.38
N GLN A 218 -1.80 19.75 -1.58
CA GLN A 218 -1.65 21.12 -1.10
C GLN A 218 -2.02 22.03 -2.27
N LEU A 219 -2.87 23.02 -2.02
CA LEU A 219 -3.26 24.05 -3.00
C LEU A 219 -2.30 25.23 -2.96
#